data_AF-A0A959UZU0-F1
#
_entry.id   AF-A0A959UZU0-F1
#
_cell.length_a   1.000
_cell.length_b   1.000
_cell.length_c   1.000
_cell.angle_alpha   90.00
_cell.angle_beta   90.00
_cell.angle_gamma   90.00
#
_symmetry.space_group_name_H-M   'P 1'
#
loop_
_entity.id
_entity.type
_entity.pdbx_description
1 polymer ?
#
loop_
_entity_poly.entity_id
_entity_poly.type
_entity_poly.pdbx_seq_one_letter_code
_entity_poly.pdbx_strand_id
1 'polypeptide(L)'
;RDLTRRQVEEPVLKGEVRDVVYDNIQLPAVVQAYRIPAYGTPDFYAVDMVNRLLSSGNSSRLQKALKDEQQKALYVGAFSFPFEDPGLAIAFAIANAGVDAQALEEAMDAEVLRLQQDLVQEEELAKLKAQLETEQVMDNARIAGVASNLASAYTFLGDARAASTEIERYLAITPKDIQRAATTYFNRDSRVVLHYLPKSQKN
;
A
#
# COMPACT_ATOMS: atom_id res chain seq x y z
N ARG A 1 -7.58 28.62 -20.90
CA ARG A 1 -8.03 27.52 -21.78
C ARG A 1 -8.77 26.56 -20.88
N ASP A 2 -10.05 26.32 -21.14
CA ASP A 2 -10.79 25.25 -20.47
C ASP A 2 -10.16 23.93 -20.94
N LEU A 3 -9.41 23.28 -20.05
CA LEU A 3 -8.89 21.95 -20.31
C LEU A 3 -10.02 20.98 -19.98
N THR A 4 -10.82 20.59 -20.99
CA THR A 4 -11.81 19.52 -20.82
C THR A 4 -11.08 18.26 -20.37
N ARG A 5 -11.29 17.86 -19.11
CA ARG A 5 -10.72 16.62 -18.57
C ARG A 5 -11.28 15.44 -19.34
N ARG A 6 -10.39 14.63 -19.92
CA ARG A 6 -10.79 13.38 -20.57
C ARG A 6 -11.09 12.36 -19.47
N GLN A 7 -12.34 11.91 -19.38
CA GLN A 7 -12.68 10.76 -18.54
C GLN A 7 -12.24 9.50 -19.28
N VAL A 8 -11.23 8.81 -18.72
CA VAL A 8 -10.78 7.50 -19.20
C VAL A 8 -11.01 6.53 -18.05
N GLU A 9 -11.99 5.64 -18.22
CA GLU A 9 -12.22 4.57 -17.26
C GLU A 9 -11.35 3.37 -17.67
N GLU A 10 -10.25 3.15 -16.94
CA GLU A 10 -9.41 1.99 -17.17
C GLU A 10 -10.16 0.72 -16.72
N PRO A 11 -10.25 -0.32 -17.56
CA PRO A 11 -10.96 -1.55 -17.21
C PRO A 11 -10.28 -2.26 -16.04
N VAL A 12 -11.09 -2.92 -15.21
CA VAL A 12 -10.56 -3.80 -14.15
C VAL A 12 -9.76 -4.94 -14.81
N LEU A 13 -8.63 -5.28 -14.21
CA LEU A 13 -7.83 -6.43 -14.63
C LEU A 13 -8.67 -7.71 -14.52
N LYS A 14 -8.61 -8.56 -15.56
CA LYS A 14 -9.34 -9.84 -15.61
C LYS A 14 -8.50 -11.04 -15.15
N GLY A 15 -7.33 -10.78 -14.57
CA GLY A 15 -6.35 -11.77 -14.17
C GLY A 15 -5.06 -11.11 -13.65
N GLU A 16 -4.17 -11.92 -13.08
CA GLU A 16 -2.81 -11.48 -12.77
C GLU A 16 -2.06 -11.13 -14.06
N VAL A 17 -1.50 -9.93 -14.12
CA VAL A 17 -0.53 -9.54 -15.15
C VAL A 17 0.86 -9.70 -14.55
N ARG A 18 1.72 -10.48 -15.21
CA ARG A 18 3.09 -10.72 -14.76
C ARG A 18 4.10 -10.26 -15.79
N ASP A 19 5.16 -9.61 -15.33
CA ASP A 19 6.31 -9.28 -16.16
C ASP A 19 7.64 -9.53 -15.42
N VAL A 20 8.72 -9.70 -16.18
CA VAL A 20 10.07 -9.91 -15.69
C VAL A 20 11.01 -8.93 -16.36
N VAL A 21 11.64 -8.07 -15.56
CA VAL A 21 12.60 -7.07 -16.05
C VAL A 21 14.00 -7.45 -15.58
N TYR A 22 14.93 -7.53 -16.52
CA TYR A 22 16.33 -7.82 -16.24
C TYR A 22 17.17 -6.54 -16.28
N ASP A 23 17.81 -6.19 -15.17
CA ASP A 23 18.64 -5.00 -15.08
C ASP A 23 19.99 -5.21 -14.38
N ASN A 24 20.87 -4.21 -14.41
CA ASN A 24 22.21 -4.23 -13.82
C ASN A 24 22.15 -4.06 -12.29
N ILE A 25 21.54 -5.03 -11.62
CA ILE A 25 21.36 -5.11 -10.17
C ILE A 25 21.95 -6.42 -9.61
N GLN A 26 22.14 -6.47 -8.30
CA GLN A 26 22.72 -7.63 -7.61
C GLN A 26 21.68 -8.52 -6.93
N LEU A 27 20.59 -7.93 -6.43
CA LEU A 27 19.57 -8.62 -5.65
C LEU A 27 18.24 -8.55 -6.38
N PRO A 28 17.52 -9.67 -6.54
CA PRO A 28 16.15 -9.67 -7.04
C PRO A 28 15.22 -8.77 -6.23
N ALA A 29 14.22 -8.20 -6.89
CA ALA A 29 13.12 -7.52 -6.23
C ALA A 29 11.77 -7.99 -6.79
N VAL A 30 10.75 -7.94 -5.95
CA VAL A 30 9.36 -8.23 -6.31
C VAL A 30 8.54 -6.99 -6.05
N VAL A 31 7.70 -6.60 -7.01
CA VAL A 31 6.70 -5.55 -6.85
C VAL A 31 5.33 -6.16 -7.15
N GLN A 32 4.38 -5.92 -6.26
CA GLN A 32 2.97 -6.27 -6.42
C GLN A 32 2.18 -4.97 -6.41
N ALA A 33 1.34 -4.78 -7.43
CA ALA A 33 0.52 -3.58 -7.55
C ALA A 33 -0.96 -3.94 -7.73
N TYR A 34 -1.81 -3.22 -7.00
CA TYR A 34 -3.24 -3.46 -6.91
C TYR A 34 -4.00 -2.18 -7.22
N ARG A 35 -5.04 -2.27 -8.04
CA ARG A 35 -5.99 -1.17 -8.23
C ARG A 35 -6.84 -1.02 -6.98
N ILE A 36 -6.95 0.20 -6.48
CA ILE A 36 -7.70 0.50 -5.25
C ILE A 36 -8.72 1.61 -5.51
N PRO A 37 -9.64 1.86 -4.56
CA PRO A 37 -10.62 2.94 -4.70
C PRO A 37 -9.95 4.31 -4.88
N ALA A 38 -10.71 5.25 -5.44
CA ALA A 38 -10.31 6.65 -5.49
C ALA A 38 -10.17 7.23 -4.07
N TYR A 39 -9.26 8.18 -3.92
CA TYR A 39 -9.05 8.91 -2.67
C TYR A 39 -10.34 9.61 -2.20
N GLY A 40 -10.56 9.69 -0.89
CA GLY A 40 -11.78 10.26 -0.29
C GLY A 40 -12.97 9.29 -0.17
N THR A 41 -12.94 8.14 -0.83
CA THR A 41 -13.96 7.09 -0.66
C THR A 41 -13.75 6.32 0.66
N PRO A 42 -14.82 5.78 1.30
CA PRO A 42 -14.67 5.04 2.56
C PRO A 42 -13.68 3.88 2.49
N ASP A 43 -13.66 3.15 1.38
CA ASP A 43 -12.79 1.98 1.21
C ASP A 43 -11.32 2.33 0.97
N PHE A 44 -11.01 3.52 0.44
CA PHE A 44 -9.62 3.96 0.30
C PHE A 44 -8.90 3.96 1.65
N TYR A 45 -9.55 4.47 2.70
CA TYR A 45 -8.96 4.55 4.04
C TYR A 45 -8.69 3.16 4.62
N ALA A 46 -9.59 2.20 4.39
CA ALA A 46 -9.38 0.82 4.82
C ALA A 46 -8.22 0.15 4.05
N VAL A 47 -8.11 0.39 2.74
CA VAL A 47 -6.99 -0.09 1.92
C VAL A 47 -5.66 0.52 2.37
N ASP A 48 -5.62 1.81 2.64
CA ASP A 48 -4.40 2.47 3.10
C ASP A 48 -3.93 1.91 4.44
N MET A 49 -4.87 1.63 5.34
CA MET A 49 -4.59 0.92 6.60
C MET A 49 -3.99 -0.47 6.38
N VAL A 50 -4.40 -1.20 5.33
CA VAL A 50 -3.77 -2.49 4.96
C VAL A 50 -2.28 -2.29 4.63
N ASN A 51 -1.96 -1.36 3.74
CA ASN A 51 -0.56 -1.07 3.37
C ASN A 51 0.27 -0.63 4.57
N ARG A 52 -0.30 0.22 5.43
CA ARG A 52 0.39 0.66 6.64
C ARG A 52 0.63 -0.48 7.63
N LEU A 53 -0.31 -1.42 7.79
CA LEU A 53 -0.04 -2.64 8.58
C LEU A 53 1.08 -3.49 7.99
N LEU A 54 1.14 -3.56 6.66
CA LEU A 54 2.15 -4.34 5.95
C LEU A 54 3.56 -3.76 6.14
N SER A 55 3.75 -2.43 6.17
CA SER A 55 5.11 -1.85 6.18
C SER A 55 5.41 -0.70 7.13
N SER A 56 4.44 -0.18 7.90
CA SER A 56 4.69 0.98 8.79
C SER A 56 5.49 0.58 10.04
N GLY A 57 6.76 0.97 10.05
CA GLY A 57 7.67 0.80 11.19
C GLY A 57 8.24 -0.60 11.34
N ASN A 58 9.12 -0.74 12.35
CA ASN A 58 9.93 -1.96 12.54
C ASN A 58 9.11 -3.19 13.00
N SER A 59 7.87 -3.00 13.43
CA SER A 59 6.98 -4.10 13.85
C SER A 59 5.90 -4.40 12.82
N SER A 60 5.99 -3.84 11.61
CA SER A 60 5.04 -4.12 10.54
C SER A 60 5.14 -5.57 10.08
N ARG A 61 4.05 -6.09 9.48
CA ARG A 61 3.94 -7.53 9.19
C ARG A 61 5.01 -8.00 8.20
N LEU A 62 5.26 -7.26 7.12
CA LEU A 62 6.31 -7.62 6.16
C LEU A 62 7.70 -7.54 6.78
N GLN A 63 7.96 -6.52 7.59
CA GLN A 63 9.25 -6.35 8.25
C GLN A 63 9.53 -7.54 9.18
N LYS A 64 8.58 -7.85 10.07
CA LYS A 64 8.72 -8.94 11.03
C LYS A 64 8.87 -10.29 10.32
N ALA A 65 7.96 -10.60 9.39
CA ALA A 65 7.93 -11.92 8.77
C ALA A 65 9.07 -12.12 7.75
N LEU A 66 9.29 -11.17 6.84
CA LEU A 66 10.23 -11.38 5.72
C LEU A 66 11.66 -11.00 6.07
N LYS A 67 11.88 -9.98 6.92
CA LYS A 67 13.23 -9.54 7.29
C LYS A 67 13.72 -10.22 8.56
N ASP A 68 12.93 -10.14 9.63
CA ASP A 68 13.42 -10.53 10.96
C ASP A 68 13.31 -12.05 11.19
N GLU A 69 12.20 -12.68 10.80
CA GLU A 69 11.95 -14.11 11.02
C GLU A 69 12.49 -15.00 9.89
N GLN A 70 12.06 -14.77 8.64
CA GLN A 70 12.44 -15.62 7.51
C GLN A 70 13.79 -15.23 6.88
N GLN A 71 14.28 -14.02 7.15
CA GLN A 71 15.48 -13.45 6.53
C GLN A 71 15.49 -13.55 4.99
N LYS A 72 14.31 -13.47 4.37
CA LYS A 72 14.13 -13.50 2.92
C LYS A 72 14.32 -12.14 2.26
N ALA A 73 14.00 -11.05 2.97
CA ALA A 73 14.06 -9.70 2.44
C ALA A 73 15.18 -8.89 3.11
N LEU A 74 15.91 -8.13 2.30
CA LEU A 74 16.79 -7.06 2.76
C LEU A 74 15.98 -5.78 3.08
N TYR A 75 14.99 -5.51 2.23
CA TYR A 75 14.10 -4.36 2.32
C TYR A 75 12.67 -4.77 1.97
N VAL A 76 11.70 -4.15 2.64
CA VAL A 76 10.26 -4.30 2.36
C VAL A 76 9.60 -2.93 2.44
N GLY A 77 8.53 -2.73 1.67
CA GLY A 77 7.73 -1.52 1.73
C GLY A 77 6.35 -1.73 1.11
N ALA A 78 5.37 -0.99 1.61
CA ALA A 78 4.03 -0.93 1.05
C ALA A 78 3.46 0.48 1.21
N PHE A 79 2.72 0.96 0.22
CA PHE A 79 2.13 2.29 0.23
C PHE A 79 1.01 2.42 -0.80
N SER A 80 0.14 3.39 -0.57
CA SER A 80 -0.97 3.73 -1.46
C SER A 80 -0.69 5.05 -2.17
N PHE A 81 -1.02 5.14 -3.44
CA PHE A 81 -1.10 6.39 -4.17
C PHE A 81 -2.56 6.89 -4.18
N PRO A 82 -2.85 8.03 -3.53
CA PRO A 82 -4.17 8.64 -3.52
C PRO A 82 -4.43 9.39 -4.83
N PHE A 83 -5.06 8.73 -5.79
CA PHE A 83 -5.49 9.35 -7.03
C PHE A 83 -6.98 9.74 -6.98
N GLU A 84 -7.36 10.69 -7.83
CA GLU A 84 -8.77 11.12 -7.99
C GLU A 84 -9.60 10.08 -8.76
N ASP A 85 -8.97 9.46 -9.75
CA ASP A 85 -9.43 8.21 -10.36
C ASP A 85 -8.95 7.02 -9.48
N PRO A 86 -9.33 5.76 -9.77
CA PRO A 86 -8.92 4.62 -8.95
C PRO A 86 -7.42 4.63 -8.62
N GLY A 87 -7.11 4.57 -7.32
CA GLY A 87 -5.74 4.66 -6.82
C GLY A 87 -4.92 3.40 -7.11
N LEU A 88 -3.67 3.42 -6.63
CA LEU A 88 -2.74 2.30 -6.75
C LEU A 88 -2.16 1.94 -5.38
N ALA A 89 -2.33 0.71 -4.92
CA ALA A 89 -1.57 0.16 -3.80
C ALA A 89 -0.36 -0.61 -4.34
N ILE A 90 0.80 -0.41 -3.75
CA ILE A 90 2.03 -1.14 -4.08
C ILE A 90 2.57 -1.78 -2.81
N ALA A 91 2.94 -3.06 -2.90
CA ALA A 91 3.83 -3.72 -1.95
C ALA A 91 5.06 -4.21 -2.70
N PHE A 92 6.25 -4.05 -2.13
CA PHE A 92 7.50 -4.49 -2.75
C PHE A 92 8.49 -5.00 -1.72
N ALA A 93 9.41 -5.84 -2.19
CA ALA A 93 10.51 -6.34 -1.39
C ALA A 93 11.76 -6.53 -2.25
N ILE A 94 12.93 -6.32 -1.64
CA ILE A 94 14.24 -6.65 -2.21
C ILE A 94 14.75 -7.87 -1.46
N ALA A 95 15.12 -8.92 -2.20
CA ALA A 95 15.58 -10.19 -1.66
C ALA A 95 16.91 -10.05 -0.91
N ASN A 96 17.14 -10.90 0.09
CA ASN A 96 18.48 -11.19 0.59
C ASN A 96 19.27 -12.03 -0.42
N ALA A 97 20.59 -12.04 -0.28
CA ALA A 97 21.46 -12.82 -1.16
C ALA A 97 21.09 -14.32 -1.12
N GLY A 98 20.94 -14.92 -2.30
CA GLY A 98 20.58 -16.34 -2.45
C GLY A 98 19.08 -16.65 -2.38
N VAL A 99 18.23 -15.66 -2.13
CA VAL A 99 16.77 -15.81 -2.16
C VAL A 99 16.26 -15.46 -3.57
N ASP A 100 15.51 -16.37 -4.18
CA ASP A 100 14.88 -16.11 -5.47
C ASP A 100 13.61 -15.25 -5.34
N ALA A 101 13.21 -14.62 -6.44
CA ALA A 101 12.06 -13.73 -6.46
C ALA A 101 10.72 -14.45 -6.19
N GLN A 102 10.61 -15.73 -6.55
CA GLN A 102 9.39 -16.51 -6.34
C GLN A 102 9.17 -16.78 -4.85
N ALA A 103 10.20 -17.23 -4.14
CA ALA A 103 10.17 -17.47 -2.69
C ALA A 103 9.91 -16.19 -1.88
N LEU A 104 10.34 -15.04 -2.41
CA LEU A 104 10.05 -13.72 -1.85
C LEU A 104 8.59 -13.32 -2.09
N GLU A 105 8.09 -13.46 -3.32
CA GLU A 105 6.69 -13.21 -3.68
C GLU A 105 5.73 -14.05 -2.82
N GLU A 106 6.00 -15.35 -2.66
CA GLU A 106 5.19 -16.25 -1.85
C GLU A 106 5.15 -15.83 -0.38
N ALA A 107 6.26 -15.28 0.15
CA ALA A 107 6.29 -14.76 1.51
C ALA A 107 5.46 -13.48 1.65
N MET A 108 5.48 -12.60 0.64
CA MET A 108 4.60 -11.42 0.61
C MET A 108 3.12 -11.83 0.54
N ASP A 109 2.79 -12.77 -0.34
CA ASP A 109 1.43 -13.30 -0.52
C ASP A 109 0.89 -13.92 0.76
N ALA A 110 1.73 -14.61 1.53
CA ALA A 110 1.34 -15.20 2.81
C ALA A 110 0.89 -14.14 3.83
N GLU A 111 1.56 -12.99 3.92
CA GLU A 111 1.15 -11.91 4.85
C GLU A 111 -0.14 -11.22 4.41
N VAL A 112 -0.33 -11.01 3.11
CA VAL A 112 -1.60 -10.50 2.55
C VAL A 112 -2.72 -11.49 2.85
N LEU A 113 -2.49 -12.79 2.65
CA LEU A 113 -3.49 -13.83 2.92
C LEU A 113 -3.90 -13.87 4.39
N ARG A 114 -2.96 -13.69 5.33
CA ARG A 114 -3.29 -13.59 6.76
C ARG A 114 -4.21 -12.40 7.06
N LEU A 115 -4.01 -11.25 6.41
CA LEU A 115 -4.92 -10.10 6.56
C LEU A 115 -6.31 -10.37 5.97
N GLN A 116 -6.42 -11.26 4.99
CA GLN A 116 -7.69 -11.69 4.41
C GLN A 116 -8.43 -12.70 5.30
N GLN A 117 -7.70 -13.57 5.99
CA GLN A 117 -8.26 -14.68 6.76
C GLN A 117 -8.52 -14.33 8.23
N ASP A 118 -7.63 -13.53 8.83
CA ASP A 118 -7.65 -13.23 10.26
C ASP A 118 -7.98 -11.76 10.52
N LEU A 119 -8.74 -11.51 11.58
CA LEU A 119 -8.94 -10.14 12.04
C LEU A 119 -7.65 -9.59 12.67
N VAL A 120 -7.35 -8.34 12.36
CA VAL A 120 -6.29 -7.58 13.03
C VAL A 120 -6.62 -7.44 14.50
N GLN A 121 -5.62 -7.62 15.36
CA GLN A 121 -5.81 -7.47 16.80
C GLN A 121 -6.08 -6.01 17.13
N GLU A 122 -6.98 -5.76 18.08
CA GLU A 122 -7.35 -4.39 18.49
C GLU A 122 -6.14 -3.56 18.94
N GLU A 123 -5.17 -4.19 19.62
CA GLU A 123 -3.93 -3.53 20.04
C GLU A 123 -3.04 -3.11 18.86
N GLU A 124 -2.95 -3.96 17.83
CA GLU A 124 -2.19 -3.66 16.60
C GLU A 124 -2.84 -2.49 15.85
N LEU A 125 -4.18 -2.49 15.74
CA LEU A 125 -4.94 -1.41 15.13
C LEU A 125 -4.83 -0.10 15.93
N ALA A 126 -4.93 -0.16 17.27
CA ALA A 126 -4.80 1.00 18.12
C ALA A 126 -3.41 1.64 18.00
N LYS A 127 -2.35 0.83 17.95
CA LYS A 127 -0.98 1.30 17.70
C LYS A 127 -0.87 2.02 16.36
N LEU A 128 -1.47 1.46 15.32
CA LEU A 128 -1.43 2.06 13.99
C LEU A 128 -2.16 3.40 13.93
N LYS A 129 -3.32 3.50 14.59
CA LYS A 129 -4.07 4.75 14.71
C LYS A 129 -3.27 5.82 15.46
N ALA A 130 -2.59 5.46 16.55
CA ALA A 130 -1.73 6.39 17.27
C ALA A 130 -0.54 6.90 16.43
N GLN A 131 0.02 6.05 15.56
CA GLN A 131 1.06 6.47 14.60
C GLN A 131 0.50 7.49 13.60
N LEU A 132 -0.68 7.23 13.04
CA LEU A 132 -1.37 8.16 12.13
C LEU A 132 -1.65 9.51 12.78
N GLU A 133 -2.13 9.53 14.02
CA GLU A 133 -2.35 10.78 14.76
C GLU A 133 -1.03 11.55 14.96
N THR A 134 0.04 10.84 15.26
CA THR A 134 1.38 11.43 15.43
C THR A 134 1.89 12.02 14.11
N GLU A 135 1.76 11.30 13.00
CA GLU A 135 2.10 11.78 11.65
C GLU A 135 1.33 13.06 11.32
N GLN A 136 0.01 13.05 11.52
CA GLN A 136 -0.86 14.21 11.24
C GLN A 136 -0.48 15.44 12.07
N VAL A 137 -0.15 15.27 13.35
CA VAL A 137 0.30 16.36 14.23
C VAL A 137 1.65 16.92 13.76
N MET A 138 2.59 16.05 13.41
CA MET A 138 3.92 16.45 12.95
C MET A 138 3.88 17.16 11.60
N ASP A 139 2.95 16.78 10.72
CA ASP A 139 2.72 17.47 9.44
C ASP A 139 2.08 18.84 9.67
N ASN A 140 1.07 18.93 10.53
CA ASN A 140 0.41 20.20 10.85
C ASN A 140 1.28 21.15 11.69
N ALA A 141 2.36 20.67 12.31
CA ALA A 141 3.34 21.52 12.99
C ALA A 141 4.12 22.43 12.01
N ARG A 142 4.08 22.15 10.71
CA ARG A 142 4.75 22.93 9.66
C ARG A 142 3.74 23.70 8.84
N ILE A 143 3.99 24.99 8.59
CA ILE A 143 3.15 25.82 7.70
C ILE A 143 2.96 25.16 6.33
N ALA A 144 4.03 24.59 5.77
CA ALA A 144 3.98 23.88 4.50
C ALA A 144 3.08 22.64 4.54
N GLY A 145 3.07 21.89 5.67
CA GLY A 145 2.21 20.72 5.84
C GLY A 145 0.74 21.12 5.92
N VAL A 146 0.42 22.16 6.70
CA VAL A 146 -0.95 22.72 6.74
C VAL A 146 -1.41 23.17 5.36
N ALA A 147 -0.58 23.92 4.62
CA ALA A 147 -0.90 24.38 3.28
C ALA A 147 -1.14 23.21 2.30
N SER A 148 -0.28 22.18 2.36
CA SER A 148 -0.41 20.98 1.54
C SER A 148 -1.70 20.21 1.85
N ASN A 149 -2.03 20.02 3.13
CA ASN A 149 -3.23 19.28 3.55
C ASN A 149 -4.51 20.00 3.10
N LEU A 150 -4.58 21.32 3.27
CA LEU A 150 -5.72 22.13 2.80
C LEU A 150 -5.84 22.09 1.26
N ALA A 151 -4.72 22.18 0.54
CA ALA A 151 -4.71 22.13 -0.91
C ALA A 151 -5.14 20.75 -1.44
N SER A 152 -4.66 19.67 -0.85
CA SER A 152 -5.07 18.30 -1.19
C SER A 152 -6.55 18.08 -0.91
N ALA A 153 -7.04 18.47 0.27
CA ALA A 153 -8.44 18.34 0.62
C ALA A 153 -9.35 19.14 -0.34
N TYR A 154 -8.99 20.36 -0.69
CA TYR A 154 -9.75 21.13 -1.68
C TYR A 154 -9.72 20.48 -3.07
N THR A 155 -8.56 20.01 -3.51
CA THR A 155 -8.36 19.43 -4.85
C THR A 155 -9.11 18.12 -5.02
N PHE A 156 -9.04 17.23 -4.04
CA PHE A 156 -9.59 15.88 -4.15
C PHE A 156 -10.99 15.73 -3.52
N LEU A 157 -11.30 16.51 -2.48
CA LEU A 157 -12.55 16.38 -1.72
C LEU A 157 -13.50 17.58 -1.91
N GLY A 158 -13.05 18.62 -2.61
CA GLY A 158 -13.84 19.82 -2.91
C GLY A 158 -14.04 20.77 -1.71
N ASP A 159 -13.51 20.45 -0.53
CA ASP A 159 -13.62 21.27 0.68
C ASP A 159 -12.30 21.23 1.47
N ALA A 160 -11.65 22.39 1.61
CA ALA A 160 -10.41 22.51 2.39
C ALA A 160 -10.61 22.12 3.87
N ARG A 161 -11.83 22.29 4.42
CA ARG A 161 -12.14 21.90 5.81
C ARG A 161 -12.11 20.39 6.02
N ALA A 162 -12.21 19.60 4.95
CA ALA A 162 -12.09 18.15 5.04
C ALA A 162 -10.70 17.73 5.57
N ALA A 163 -9.66 18.54 5.36
CA ALA A 163 -8.33 18.30 5.94
C ALA A 163 -8.34 18.17 7.48
N SER A 164 -9.25 18.87 8.16
CA SER A 164 -9.33 18.84 9.63
C SER A 164 -10.08 17.63 10.18
N THR A 165 -10.88 16.95 9.36
CA THR A 165 -11.74 15.82 9.77
C THR A 165 -11.33 14.50 9.12
N GLU A 166 -10.35 14.51 8.21
CA GLU A 166 -9.92 13.32 7.49
C GLU A 166 -9.40 12.22 8.43
N ILE A 167 -8.66 12.59 9.48
CA ILE A 167 -8.17 11.64 10.47
C ILE A 167 -9.30 10.83 11.11
N GLU A 168 -10.50 11.41 11.26
CA GLU A 168 -11.67 10.72 11.81
C GLU A 168 -12.09 9.52 10.95
N ARG A 169 -11.87 9.58 9.63
CA ARG A 169 -12.14 8.47 8.71
C ARG A 169 -11.22 7.29 8.96
N TYR A 170 -9.93 7.55 9.24
CA TYR A 170 -8.99 6.52 9.65
C TYR A 170 -9.31 5.96 11.05
N LEU A 171 -9.68 6.84 12.00
CA LEU A 171 -10.00 6.44 13.36
C LEU A 171 -11.29 5.61 13.45
N ALA A 172 -12.21 5.75 12.49
CA ALA A 172 -13.43 4.96 12.40
C ALA A 172 -13.21 3.51 11.87
N ILE A 173 -12.06 3.22 11.24
CA ILE A 173 -11.79 1.90 10.66
C ILE A 173 -11.76 0.81 11.73
N THR A 174 -12.44 -0.31 11.47
CA THR A 174 -12.45 -1.49 12.33
C THR A 174 -11.58 -2.62 11.77
N PRO A 175 -11.23 -3.66 12.57
CA PRO A 175 -10.53 -4.83 12.04
C PRO A 175 -11.28 -5.53 10.90
N LYS A 176 -12.61 -5.48 10.91
CA LYS A 176 -13.46 -6.06 9.85
C LYS A 176 -13.34 -5.28 8.54
N ASP A 177 -13.21 -3.95 8.62
CA ASP A 177 -13.01 -3.11 7.44
C ASP A 177 -11.67 -3.41 6.77
N ILE A 178 -10.63 -3.61 7.58
CA ILE A 178 -9.30 -4.01 7.09
C ILE A 178 -9.35 -5.37 6.40
N GLN A 179 -9.95 -6.38 7.04
CA GLN A 179 -10.07 -7.71 6.45
C GLN A 179 -10.87 -7.68 5.15
N ARG A 180 -11.99 -6.95 5.13
CA ARG A 180 -12.81 -6.75 3.94
C ARG A 180 -12.02 -6.06 2.83
N ALA A 181 -11.28 -4.99 3.14
CA ALA A 181 -10.46 -4.29 2.16
C ALA A 181 -9.33 -5.16 1.61
N ALA A 182 -8.63 -5.91 2.48
CA ALA A 182 -7.62 -6.88 2.07
C ALA A 182 -8.21 -7.94 1.13
N THR A 183 -9.40 -8.46 1.43
CA THR A 183 -10.08 -9.48 0.61
C THR A 183 -10.57 -8.92 -0.73
N THR A 184 -11.05 -7.68 -0.74
CA THR A 184 -11.67 -7.07 -1.93
C THR A 184 -10.61 -6.56 -2.91
N TYR A 185 -9.57 -5.89 -2.41
CA TYR A 185 -8.65 -5.11 -3.25
C TYR A 185 -7.27 -5.75 -3.42
N PHE A 186 -6.81 -6.56 -2.45
CA PHE A 186 -5.52 -7.25 -2.56
C PHE A 186 -5.69 -8.65 -3.16
N ASN A 187 -6.39 -8.72 -4.28
CA ASN A 187 -6.75 -9.96 -4.96
C ASN A 187 -5.66 -10.41 -5.95
N ARG A 188 -5.22 -11.67 -5.84
CA ARG A 188 -4.25 -12.28 -6.78
C ARG A 188 -4.77 -12.34 -8.21
N ASP A 189 -6.07 -12.50 -8.40
CA ASP A 189 -6.69 -12.56 -9.74
C ASP A 189 -6.92 -11.18 -10.36
N SER A 190 -6.47 -10.10 -9.71
CA SER A 190 -6.59 -8.73 -10.22
C SER A 190 -5.43 -7.86 -9.74
N ARG A 191 -4.20 -8.28 -10.04
CA ARG A 191 -2.97 -7.55 -9.70
C ARG A 191 -1.95 -7.56 -10.81
N VAL A 192 -0.94 -6.71 -10.66
CA VAL A 192 0.30 -6.77 -11.45
C VAL A 192 1.42 -7.28 -10.56
N VAL A 193 2.21 -8.23 -11.06
CA VAL A 193 3.45 -8.71 -10.42
C VAL A 193 4.63 -8.45 -11.34
N LEU A 194 5.64 -7.77 -10.81
CA LEU A 194 6.90 -7.51 -11.51
C LEU A 194 8.04 -8.19 -10.75
N HIS A 195 8.74 -9.09 -11.43
CA HIS A 195 10.03 -9.59 -10.96
C HIS A 195 11.14 -8.77 -11.60
N TYR A 196 11.92 -8.09 -10.78
CA TYR A 196 13.06 -7.30 -11.23
C TYR A 196 14.35 -8.06 -10.87
N LEU A 197 15.01 -8.61 -11.88
CA LEU A 197 16.07 -9.61 -11.75
C LEU A 197 17.43 -9.11 -12.25
N PRO A 198 18.55 -9.62 -11.70
CA PRO A 198 19.88 -9.39 -12.25
C PRO A 198 20.01 -9.82 -13.72
N LYS A 199 20.68 -9.01 -14.55
CA LYS A 199 21.04 -9.37 -15.93
C LYS A 199 21.82 -10.69 -16.04
N SER A 200 22.56 -11.07 -15.01
CA SER A 200 23.26 -12.37 -14.96
C SER A 200 22.32 -13.57 -14.94
N GLN A 201 21.03 -13.38 -14.62
CA GLN A 201 19.98 -14.39 -14.68
C GLN A 201 19.21 -14.37 -16.02
N LYS A 202 19.57 -13.46 -16.93
CA LYS A 202 19.00 -13.42 -18.27
C LYS A 202 19.74 -14.45 -19.12
N ASN A 203 19.01 -15.49 -19.54
CA ASN A 203 19.51 -16.49 -20.49
C ASN A 203 19.96 -15.86 -21.81
#